data_AF-I1C396-F1
#
_entry.id   AF-I1C396-F1
#
_cell.length_a   1.000
_cell.length_b   1.000
_cell.length_c   1.000
_cell.angle_alpha   90.00
_cell.angle_beta   90.00
_cell.angle_gamma   90.00
#
_symmetry.space_group_name_H-M   'P 1'
#
loop_
_entity.id
_entity.type
_entity.pdbx_description
1 polymer ?
#
loop_
_entity_poly.entity_id
_entity_poly.type
_entity_poly.pdbx_seq_one_letter_code
_entity_poly.pdbx_strand_id
1 'polypeptide(L)'
;MSPIEESIEISRPSQETPPRPLDDIKTLPIFLVHNDYADELRSQLKEFKVILKDKFDSCDPKILRDPKYADSTEEERTNLAFLNHCNHMEHALKFICVLVKFAVGHYFYTKGWISKRALDETLSANRHVDA
;
A
#
# COMPACT_ATOMS: atom_id res chain seq x y z
N MET A 1 -14.64 -10.86 11.02
CA MET A 1 -13.75 -11.22 9.89
C MET A 1 -12.67 -10.15 9.79
N SER A 2 -11.40 -10.53 9.98
CA SER A 2 -10.27 -9.60 9.78
C SER A 2 -9.97 -9.48 8.28
N PRO A 3 -9.73 -8.28 7.74
CA PRO A 3 -9.23 -8.14 6.37
C PRO A 3 -7.84 -8.76 6.24
N ILE A 4 -7.64 -9.50 5.16
CA ILE A 4 -6.35 -10.10 4.79
C ILE A 4 -5.61 -9.05 3.98
N GLU A 5 -4.51 -8.57 4.53
CA GLU A 5 -3.52 -7.74 3.83
C GLU A 5 -2.96 -8.55 2.67
N GLU A 6 -3.33 -8.23 1.43
CA GLU A 6 -2.73 -8.86 0.28
C GLU A 6 -2.20 -7.84 -0.72
N SER A 7 -0.90 -7.54 -0.59
CA SER A 7 -0.15 -6.72 -1.54
C SER A 7 0.31 -7.59 -2.70
N ILE A 8 -0.36 -7.47 -3.84
CA ILE A 8 -0.04 -8.19 -5.07
C ILE A 8 1.07 -7.44 -5.83
N GLU A 9 2.28 -8.00 -5.85
CA GLU A 9 3.41 -7.46 -6.63
C GLU A 9 3.39 -8.04 -8.06
N ILE A 10 3.00 -7.23 -9.05
CA ILE A 10 2.99 -7.63 -10.47
C ILE A 10 4.41 -7.50 -11.05
N SER A 11 5.14 -8.61 -11.19
CA SER A 11 6.42 -8.63 -11.90
C SER A 11 6.21 -8.77 -13.42
N ARG A 12 6.74 -7.82 -14.21
CA ARG A 12 6.84 -7.93 -15.68
C ARG A 12 8.00 -8.85 -16.09
N PRO A 13 7.88 -9.62 -17.19
CA PRO A 13 8.98 -10.44 -17.69
C PRO A 13 10.13 -9.57 -18.20
N SER A 14 11.35 -10.04 -17.91
CA SER A 14 12.63 -9.37 -18.16
C SER A 14 12.78 -8.96 -19.63
N GLN A 15 12.91 -7.66 -19.86
CA GLN A 15 13.52 -7.09 -21.06
C GLN A 15 14.63 -6.16 -20.56
N GLU A 16 15.88 -6.46 -20.92
CA GLU A 16 17.03 -5.61 -20.62
C GLU A 16 16.78 -4.22 -21.23
N THR A 17 16.58 -3.22 -20.38
CA THR A 17 16.52 -1.82 -20.78
C THR A 17 17.67 -1.04 -20.13
N PRO A 18 18.18 0.01 -20.80
CA PRO A 18 19.38 0.76 -20.37
C PRO A 18 19.22 1.36 -18.97
N PRO A 19 20.31 1.72 -18.26
CA PRO A 19 20.23 2.25 -16.91
C PRO A 19 19.42 3.55 -16.92
N ARG A 20 18.25 3.51 -16.30
CA ARG A 20 17.35 4.67 -16.19
C ARG A 20 17.77 5.55 -15.01
N PRO A 21 17.54 6.89 -15.07
CA PRO A 21 17.94 7.84 -14.04
C PRO A 21 17.30 7.56 -12.67
N LEU A 22 18.05 7.99 -11.64
CA LEU A 22 17.96 7.71 -10.19
C LEU A 22 16.72 8.22 -9.45
N ASP A 23 15.51 8.11 -10.03
CA ASP A 23 14.26 8.50 -9.34
C ASP A 23 13.27 7.32 -9.16
N ASP A 24 13.73 6.08 -9.33
CA ASP A 24 12.93 4.87 -9.16
C ASP A 24 12.61 4.58 -7.67
N ILE A 25 11.92 5.49 -6.98
CA ILE A 25 11.02 5.06 -5.91
C ILE A 25 9.95 4.24 -6.62
N LYS A 26 10.06 2.91 -6.57
CA LYS A 26 9.02 2.01 -7.06
C LYS A 26 7.75 2.26 -6.23
N THR A 27 6.91 3.17 -6.68
CA THR A 27 5.56 3.35 -6.17
C THR A 27 4.77 2.12 -6.60
N LEU A 28 4.69 1.11 -5.73
CA LEU A 28 3.88 -0.07 -5.98
C LEU A 28 2.40 0.36 -6.00
N PRO A 29 1.66 0.14 -7.09
CA PRO A 29 0.23 0.40 -7.10
C PRO A 29 -0.44 -0.58 -6.13
N ILE A 30 -1.13 -0.05 -5.12
CA ILE A 30 -1.88 -0.85 -4.15
C ILE A 30 -3.31 -1.00 -4.67
N PHE A 31 -3.76 -2.24 -4.82
CA PHE A 31 -5.14 -2.56 -5.13
C PHE A 31 -5.89 -2.91 -3.85
N LEU A 32 -6.99 -2.23 -3.59
CA LEU A 32 -7.92 -2.63 -2.55
C LEU A 32 -8.94 -3.59 -3.16
N VAL A 33 -8.88 -4.85 -2.74
CA VAL A 33 -9.74 -5.91 -3.27
C VAL A 33 -10.67 -6.36 -2.15
N HIS A 34 -11.95 -6.50 -2.46
CA HIS A 34 -12.89 -7.06 -1.49
C HIS A 34 -12.58 -8.55 -1.32
N ASN A 35 -12.58 -9.05 -0.06
CA ASN A 35 -12.12 -10.40 0.27
C ASN A 35 -12.76 -11.50 -0.58
N ASP A 36 -14.05 -11.35 -0.90
CA ASP A 36 -14.79 -12.33 -1.74
C ASP A 36 -14.22 -12.48 -3.17
N TYR A 37 -13.50 -11.48 -3.68
CA TYR A 37 -12.86 -11.51 -5.00
C TYR A 37 -11.36 -11.79 -4.94
N ALA A 38 -10.78 -11.93 -3.74
CA ALA A 38 -9.33 -12.14 -3.60
C ALA A 38 -8.90 -13.42 -4.30
N ASP A 39 -9.60 -14.54 -4.06
CA ASP A 39 -9.25 -15.83 -4.66
C ASP A 39 -9.45 -15.86 -6.20
N GLU A 40 -10.48 -15.16 -6.70
CA GLU A 40 -10.71 -15.01 -8.14
C GLU A 40 -9.57 -14.21 -8.79
N LEU A 41 -9.24 -13.04 -8.23
CA LEU A 41 -8.15 -12.21 -8.72
C LEU A 41 -6.82 -12.96 -8.69
N ARG A 42 -6.53 -13.68 -7.61
CA ARG A 42 -5.33 -14.52 -7.49
C ARG A 42 -5.27 -15.58 -8.59
N SER A 43 -6.41 -16.20 -8.91
CA SER A 43 -6.51 -17.22 -9.95
C SER A 43 -6.25 -16.63 -11.34
N GLN A 44 -6.85 -15.48 -11.65
CA GLN A 44 -6.62 -14.76 -12.91
C GLN A 44 -5.15 -14.32 -13.04
N LEU A 45 -4.55 -13.76 -12.00
CA LEU A 45 -3.16 -13.33 -12.02
C LEU A 45 -2.20 -14.50 -12.25
N LYS A 46 -2.49 -15.67 -11.69
CA LYS A 46 -1.74 -16.91 -11.97
C LYS A 46 -1.87 -17.34 -13.44
N GLU A 47 -3.06 -17.21 -14.03
CA GLU A 47 -3.29 -17.48 -15.46
C GLU A 47 -2.43 -16.58 -16.35
N PHE A 48 -2.30 -15.30 -15.98
CA PHE A 48 -1.40 -14.34 -16.64
C PHE A 48 0.09 -14.52 -16.28
N LYS A 49 0.45 -15.60 -15.57
CA LYS A 49 1.84 -15.90 -15.12
C LYS A 49 2.44 -14.82 -14.22
N VAL A 50 1.59 -14.05 -13.52
CA VAL A 50 2.04 -13.12 -12.49
C VAL A 50 2.40 -13.91 -11.24
N ILE A 51 3.62 -13.69 -10.74
CA ILE A 51 4.09 -14.31 -9.51
C ILE A 51 3.56 -13.50 -8.33
N LEU A 52 2.65 -14.10 -7.57
CA LEU A 52 2.13 -13.49 -6.34
C LEU A 52 3.10 -13.70 -5.18
N LYS A 53 3.27 -12.67 -4.36
CA LYS A 53 4.10 -12.72 -3.16
C LYS A 53 3.20 -12.58 -1.92
N ASP A 54 2.78 -13.72 -1.37
CA ASP A 54 1.81 -13.79 -0.26
C ASP A 54 2.28 -13.15 1.06
N LYS A 55 3.55 -12.76 1.18
CA LYS A 55 4.16 -12.21 2.40
C LYS A 55 4.97 -10.96 2.11
N PHE A 56 4.40 -10.04 1.36
CA PHE A 56 5.00 -8.72 1.19
C PHE A 56 4.71 -7.89 2.45
N ASP A 57 5.75 -7.61 3.23
CA ASP A 57 5.69 -6.67 4.35
C ASP A 57 6.25 -5.33 3.87
N SER A 58 5.40 -4.31 3.71
CA SER A 58 5.82 -2.98 3.26
C SER A 58 6.78 -2.28 4.22
N CYS A 59 6.89 -2.74 5.46
CA CYS A 59 7.79 -2.19 6.48
C CYS A 59 9.14 -2.92 6.53
N ASP A 60 9.36 -3.93 5.67
CA ASP A 60 10.64 -4.65 5.62
C ASP A 60 11.77 -3.65 5.26
N PRO A 61 12.81 -3.52 6.11
CA PRO A 61 13.92 -2.60 5.87
C PRO A 61 14.63 -2.85 4.53
N LYS A 62 14.53 -4.06 3.96
CA LYS A 62 15.12 -4.44 2.67
C LYS A 62 14.39 -3.87 1.46
N ILE A 63 13.16 -3.37 1.64
CA ILE A 63 12.40 -2.70 0.57
C ILE A 63 12.99 -1.33 0.26
N LEU A 64 13.51 -0.64 1.27
CA LEU A 64 14.11 0.68 1.11
C LEU A 64 15.49 0.55 0.45
N ARG A 65 15.55 0.63 -0.89
CA ARG A 65 16.79 0.49 -1.67
C ARG A 65 17.47 1.80 -2.04
N ASP A 66 16.97 2.92 -1.53
CA ASP A 66 17.56 4.23 -1.79
C ASP A 66 18.98 4.29 -1.16
N PRO A 67 20.04 4.58 -1.96
CA PRO A 67 21.41 4.69 -1.48
C PRO A 67 21.61 5.64 -0.31
N LYS A 68 20.72 6.64 -0.14
CA LYS A 68 20.72 7.57 0.99
C LYS A 68 20.64 6.88 2.35
N TYR A 69 20.04 5.70 2.41
CA TYR A 69 19.84 4.91 3.64
C TYR A 69 20.72 3.66 3.68
N ALA A 70 21.78 3.60 2.84
CA ALA A 70 22.70 2.47 2.82
C ALA A 70 23.43 2.29 4.16
N ASP A 71 23.77 3.41 4.82
CA ASP A 71 24.49 3.44 6.09
C ASP A 71 23.56 3.43 7.32
N SER A 72 22.23 3.52 7.11
CA SER A 72 21.25 3.52 8.19
C SER A 72 21.13 2.13 8.82
N THR A 73 20.87 2.11 10.12
CA THR A 73 20.61 0.86 10.85
C THR A 73 19.30 0.21 10.38
N GLU A 74 19.17 -1.10 10.62
CA GLU A 74 17.96 -1.84 10.26
C GLU A 74 16.71 -1.27 10.97
N GLU A 75 16.86 -0.83 12.22
CA GLU A 75 15.79 -0.20 13.00
C GLU A 75 15.34 1.14 12.40
N GLU A 76 16.29 2.02 12.06
CA GLU A 76 16.00 3.29 11.40
C GLU A 76 15.29 3.10 10.06
N ARG A 77 15.74 2.11 9.27
CA ARG A 77 15.14 1.77 7.98
C ARG A 77 13.72 1.22 8.14
N THR A 78 13.49 0.39 9.15
CA THR A 78 12.16 -0.16 9.47
C THR A 78 11.20 0.95 9.90
N ASN A 79 11.65 1.84 10.78
CA ASN A 79 10.87 3.00 11.22
C ASN A 79 10.54 3.94 10.05
N LEU A 80 11.49 4.18 9.16
CA LEU A 80 11.28 5.00 7.98
C LEU A 80 10.31 4.35 6.98
N ALA A 81 10.43 3.04 6.75
CA ALA A 81 9.51 2.29 5.90
C ALA A 81 8.08 2.34 6.46
N PHE A 82 7.92 2.19 7.77
CA PHE A 82 6.64 2.33 8.46
C PHE A 82 6.07 3.76 8.32
N LEU A 83 6.86 4.81 8.55
CA LEU A 83 6.42 6.19 8.36
C LEU A 83 5.97 6.47 6.93
N ASN A 84 6.72 5.97 5.94
CA ASN A 84 6.36 6.11 4.54
C ASN A 84 5.05 5.36 4.23
N HIS A 85 4.87 4.17 4.80
CA HIS A 85 3.62 3.40 4.68
C HIS A 85 2.43 4.16 5.26
N CYS A 86 2.56 4.71 6.48
CA CYS A 86 1.50 5.54 7.10
C CYS A 86 1.13 6.75 6.24
N ASN A 87 2.13 7.50 5.76
CA ASN A 87 1.91 8.63 4.85
C ASN A 87 1.18 8.21 3.57
N HIS A 88 1.55 7.04 3.04
CA HIS A 88 0.89 6.49 1.86
C HIS A 88 -0.56 6.08 2.14
N MET A 89 -0.85 5.45 3.28
CA MET A 89 -2.23 5.09 3.68
C MET A 89 -3.11 6.33 3.89
N GLU A 90 -2.59 7.38 4.54
CA GLU A 90 -3.30 8.66 4.68
C GLU A 90 -3.57 9.31 3.31
N HIS A 91 -2.61 9.21 2.37
CA HIS A 91 -2.78 9.74 1.03
C HIS A 91 -3.81 8.93 0.22
N ALA A 92 -3.77 7.59 0.31
CA ALA A 92 -4.68 6.69 -0.40
C ALA A 92 -6.14 6.96 -0.03
N LEU A 93 -6.43 7.26 1.25
CA LEU A 93 -7.79 7.59 1.71
C LEU A 93 -8.44 8.75 0.95
N LYS A 94 -7.66 9.68 0.39
CA LYS A 94 -8.18 10.79 -0.41
C LYS A 94 -8.84 10.28 -1.69
N PHE A 95 -8.31 9.22 -2.28
CA PHE A 95 -8.72 8.66 -3.58
C PHE A 95 -9.67 7.46 -3.48
N ILE A 96 -9.83 6.87 -2.29
CA ILE A 96 -10.79 5.78 -2.09
C ILE A 96 -12.22 6.28 -2.35
N CYS A 97 -13.05 5.43 -2.95
CA CYS A 97 -14.45 5.75 -3.23
C CYS A 97 -15.22 6.06 -1.93
N VAL A 98 -16.03 7.12 -1.94
CA VAL A 98 -16.77 7.63 -0.77
C VAL A 98 -17.58 6.53 -0.07
N LEU A 99 -18.20 5.63 -0.83
CA LEU A 99 -19.04 4.54 -0.32
C LEU A 99 -18.31 3.56 0.60
N VAL A 100 -17.02 3.30 0.34
CA VAL A 100 -16.21 2.36 1.13
C VAL A 100 -15.19 3.07 2.03
N LYS A 101 -15.04 4.39 1.88
CA LYS A 101 -14.04 5.22 2.57
C LYS A 101 -14.15 5.13 4.09
N PHE A 102 -15.37 5.04 4.64
CA PHE A 102 -15.58 4.85 6.08
C PHE A 102 -14.99 3.53 6.59
N ALA A 103 -15.34 2.42 5.95
CA ALA A 103 -14.91 1.09 6.36
C ALA A 103 -13.39 0.94 6.23
N VAL A 104 -12.82 1.43 5.14
CA VAL A 104 -11.37 1.38 4.91
C VAL A 104 -10.61 2.30 5.86
N GLY A 105 -11.09 3.53 6.09
CA GLY A 105 -10.49 4.44 7.06
C GLY A 105 -10.49 3.86 8.47
N HIS A 106 -11.60 3.27 8.89
CA HIS A 106 -11.67 2.58 10.18
C HIS A 106 -10.69 1.41 10.26
N TYR A 107 -10.58 0.60 9.20
CA TYR A 107 -9.60 -0.48 9.14
C TYR A 107 -8.15 0.04 9.30
N PHE A 108 -7.76 1.07 8.54
CA PHE A 108 -6.43 1.67 8.65
C PHE A 108 -6.14 2.22 10.05
N TYR A 109 -7.15 2.80 10.71
CA TYR A 109 -7.03 3.27 12.09
C TYR A 109 -6.79 2.10 13.06
N THR A 110 -7.53 0.99 12.93
CA THR A 110 -7.32 -0.20 13.77
C THR A 110 -5.95 -0.84 13.58
N LYS A 111 -5.34 -0.64 12.42
CA LYS A 111 -3.97 -1.10 12.11
C LYS A 111 -2.89 -0.12 12.56
N GLY A 112 -3.26 1.06 13.03
CA GLY A 112 -2.33 2.09 13.48
C GLY A 112 -1.61 2.81 12.34
N TRP A 113 -2.08 2.70 11.10
CA TRP A 113 -1.46 3.37 9.94
C TRP A 113 -1.87 4.82 9.78
N ILE A 114 -3.01 5.20 10.35
CA ILE A 114 -3.50 6.57 10.33
C ILE A 114 -3.83 7.04 11.73
N SER A 115 -3.70 8.34 11.96
CA SER A 115 -4.13 8.95 13.22
C SER A 115 -5.66 9.07 13.31
N LYS A 116 -6.18 9.18 14.53
CA LYS A 116 -7.62 9.48 14.75
C LYS A 116 -8.04 10.77 14.05
N ARG A 117 -7.15 11.77 14.06
CA ARG A 117 -7.36 13.04 13.36
C ARG A 117 -7.54 12.83 11.85
N ALA A 118 -6.66 12.04 11.22
CA ALA A 118 -6.76 11.73 9.79
C ALA A 118 -8.07 10.99 9.46
N LEU A 119 -8.52 10.09 10.34
CA LEU A 119 -9.83 9.45 10.22
C LEU A 119 -10.96 10.49 10.28
N ASP A 120 -10.99 11.34 11.31
CA ASP A 120 -12.05 12.35 11.50
C ASP A 120 -12.10 13.36 10.34
N GLU A 121 -10.96 13.77 9.80
CA GLU A 121 -10.87 14.63 8.61
C GLU A 121 -11.47 13.93 7.38
N THR A 122 -11.14 12.65 7.18
CA THR A 122 -11.68 11.82 6.10
C THR A 122 -13.20 11.66 6.19
N LEU A 123 -13.74 11.55 7.41
CA LEU A 123 -15.18 11.44 7.69
C LEU A 123 -15.93 12.77 7.58
N SER A 124 -15.24 13.88 7.80
CA SER A 124 -15.83 15.22 7.72
C SER A 124 -15.92 15.71 6.27
N ALA A 125 -14.94 15.36 5.43
CA ALA A 125 -14.93 15.72 4.01
C ALA A 125 -16.10 15.13 3.21
N ASN A 126 -16.58 13.93 3.57
CA ASN A 126 -17.70 13.28 2.86
C ASN A 126 -19.07 13.88 3.20
N ARG A 127 -19.19 14.64 4.29
CA ARG A 127 -20.48 15.24 4.72
C ARG A 127 -20.82 16.55 4.02
N HIS A 128 -19.90 17.12 3.24
CA HIS A 128 -20.10 18.40 2.57
C HIS A 128 -20.65 18.27 1.12
N VAL A 129 -20.84 17.04 0.62
CA VAL A 129 -21.32 16.80 -0.75
C VAL A 129 -22.85 16.67 -0.81
N ASP A 130 -23.52 16.59 0.34
CA ASP A 130 -24.97 16.38 0.45
C ASP A 130 -25.74 17.59 1.05
N ALA A 131 -25.19 18.81 0.96
CA ALA A 131 -25.82 20.04 1.46
C ALA A 131 -26.10 21.06 0.35
#